data_AF-A0A1V6HRZ0-F1
#
_entry.id   AF-A0A1V6HRZ0-F1
#
_cell.length_a   1.000
_cell.length_b   1.000
_cell.length_c   1.000
_cell.angle_alpha   90.00
_cell.angle_beta   90.00
_cell.angle_gamma   90.00
#
_symmetry.space_group_name_H-M   'P 1'
#
loop_
_entity.id
_entity.type
_entity.pdbx_description
1 polymer ?
#
loop_
_entity_poly.entity_id
_entity_poly.type
_entity_poly.pdbx_seq_one_letter_code
_entity_poly.pdbx_strand_id
1 'polypeptide(L)' 'MDYIFRWLELKFVDTDDHVVPTDAGVDLEASSGVVRESPLQTNLFQNQEDAPPCPTCGFVMVRSGSCYKCNNCGATSGCS' A
#
# COMPACT_ATOMS: atom_id res chain seq x y z
N MET A 1 -1.22 -19.28 38.86
CA MET A 1 -1.21 -19.28 37.38
C MET A 1 -1.53 -17.86 36.92
N ASP A 2 -0.71 -16.90 37.35
CA ASP A 2 -1.08 -15.47 37.34
C ASP A 2 -0.07 -14.63 36.54
N TYR A 3 1.05 -15.25 36.16
CA TYR A 3 2.09 -14.63 35.35
C TYR A 3 1.73 -14.59 33.85
N ILE A 4 0.92 -15.55 33.38
CA ILE A 4 0.39 -15.56 32.01
C ILE A 4 -0.60 -14.41 31.80
N PHE A 5 -1.49 -14.16 32.77
CA PHE A 5 -2.45 -13.06 32.67
C PHE A 5 -1.77 -11.69 32.76
N ARG A 6 -0.79 -11.51 33.65
CA ARG A 6 0.01 -10.28 33.73
C ARG A 6 0.86 -10.01 32.47
N TRP A 7 1.34 -11.06 31.80
CA TRP A 7 2.06 -10.93 30.52
C TRP A 7 1.12 -10.60 29.35
N LEU A 8 -0.10 -11.15 29.37
CA LEU A 8 -1.14 -10.82 28.40
C LEU A 8 -1.65 -9.37 28.61
N GLU A 9 -1.82 -8.90 29.84
CA GLU A 9 -2.16 -7.50 30.13
C GLU A 9 -1.09 -6.53 29.60
N LEU A 10 0.20 -6.77 29.86
CA LEU A 10 1.29 -5.91 29.36
C LEU A 10 1.40 -5.89 27.82
N LYS A 11 0.86 -6.90 27.14
CA LYS A 11 0.95 -7.02 25.68
C LYS A 11 -0.29 -6.49 24.96
N PHE A 12 -1.45 -6.53 25.60
CA PHE A 12 -2.74 -6.27 24.94
C PHE A 12 -3.60 -5.19 25.62
N VAL A 13 -3.34 -4.80 26.87
CA VAL A 13 -4.03 -3.67 27.53
C VAL A 13 -3.34 -2.34 27.24
N ASP A 14 -2.02 -2.32 27.06
CA ASP A 14 -1.27 -1.09 26.72
C ASP A 14 -1.32 -0.73 25.21
N THR A 15 -2.06 -1.49 24.38
CA THR A 15 -2.55 -0.93 23.11
C THR A 15 -3.85 -0.21 23.39
N ASP A 16 -3.69 0.77 24.28
CA ASP A 16 -4.62 1.80 24.69
C ASP A 16 -5.21 2.43 23.42
N ASP A 17 -6.54 2.44 23.37
CA ASP A 17 -7.27 3.68 23.25
C ASP A 17 -6.54 4.81 22.49
N HIS A 18 -6.50 4.70 21.17
CA HIS A 18 -6.90 5.89 20.41
C HIS A 18 -8.42 5.89 20.29
N VAL A 19 -9.08 6.10 21.44
CA VAL A 19 -10.48 6.52 21.50
C VAL A 19 -10.56 7.87 20.81
N VAL A 20 -10.95 7.82 19.54
CA VAL A 20 -11.63 8.95 18.91
C VAL A 20 -13.08 8.83 19.38
N PRO A 21 -13.60 9.78 20.19
CA PRO A 21 -14.97 9.69 20.65
C PRO A 21 -15.88 9.87 19.45
N THR A 22 -16.52 8.77 19.03
CA THR A 22 -17.66 8.82 18.11
C THR A 22 -18.76 8.00 18.73
N ASP A 23 -19.73 8.72 19.28
CA ASP A 23 -20.90 8.18 19.96
C ASP A 23 -21.69 7.29 18.98
N ALA A 24 -21.92 6.04 19.40
CA ALA A 24 -22.99 5.11 19.03
C ALA A 24 -23.62 5.25 17.63
N GLY A 25 -23.64 4.26 16.75
CA GLY A 25 -23.44 2.81 16.87
C GLY A 25 -24.15 2.14 15.69
N VAL A 26 -23.89 0.84 15.47
CA VAL A 26 -24.84 -0.28 15.26
C VAL A 26 -24.10 -1.47 14.66
N ASP A 27 -24.57 -2.64 15.05
CA ASP A 27 -23.87 -3.91 15.16
C ASP A 27 -23.67 -4.69 13.84
N LEU A 28 -22.57 -5.44 13.76
CA LEU A 28 -22.28 -6.38 12.67
C LEU A 28 -21.99 -7.78 13.26
N GLU A 29 -23.01 -8.64 13.28
CA GLU A 29 -22.80 -10.08 13.17
C GLU A 29 -23.08 -10.51 11.73
N ALA A 30 -22.06 -10.97 11.04
CA ALA A 30 -22.03 -12.31 10.45
C ALA A 30 -21.09 -12.37 9.24
N SER A 31 -20.17 -13.32 9.37
CA SER A 31 -19.74 -14.22 8.32
C SER A 31 -18.71 -13.71 7.30
N SER A 32 -17.49 -14.16 7.61
CA SER A 32 -16.73 -15.03 6.71
C SER A 32 -16.13 -14.38 5.47
N GLY A 33 -14.87 -14.00 5.61
CA GLY A 33 -14.00 -13.67 4.50
C GLY A 33 -12.78 -12.87 4.93
N VAL A 34 -11.98 -13.34 5.89
CA VAL A 34 -10.65 -12.76 6.11
C VAL A 34 -9.77 -13.17 4.93
N VAL A 35 -9.85 -12.42 3.83
CA VAL A 35 -8.76 -12.34 2.88
C VAL A 35 -7.59 -11.79 3.67
N ARG A 36 -6.55 -12.60 3.85
CA ARG A 36 -5.28 -12.13 4.40
C ARG A 36 -4.72 -11.17 3.38
N GLU A 37 -4.98 -9.88 3.55
CA GLU A 37 -4.25 -8.84 2.86
C GLU A 37 -2.80 -8.92 3.35
N SER A 38 -1.98 -9.64 2.59
CA SER A 38 -0.55 -9.38 2.48
C SER A 38 -0.37 -7.87 2.37
N PRO A 39 0.55 -7.22 3.12
CA PRO A 39 0.61 -5.77 3.24
C PRO A 39 0.49 -5.11 1.88
N LEU A 40 -0.71 -4.59 1.69
CA LEU A 40 -1.24 -3.71 0.68
C LEU A 40 -0.12 -3.00 -0.12
N GLN A 41 0.37 -3.61 -1.20
CA GLN A 41 1.13 -2.90 -2.25
C GLN A 41 0.17 -2.04 -3.08
N THR A 42 -0.55 -1.10 -2.46
CA THR A 42 -1.59 -0.36 -3.18
C THR A 42 -1.08 0.80 -4.04
N ASN A 43 0.21 1.12 -4.04
CA ASN A 43 0.75 2.12 -4.98
C ASN A 43 2.24 1.90 -5.30
N LEU A 44 2.59 0.88 -6.09
CA LEU A 44 3.98 0.73 -6.56
C LEU A 44 4.17 0.90 -8.06
N PHE A 45 3.09 0.91 -8.86
CA PHE A 45 3.15 1.20 -10.29
C PHE A 45 1.96 2.05 -10.70
N GLN A 46 1.95 3.33 -10.30
CA GLN A 46 1.13 4.32 -11.01
C GLN A 46 1.72 4.47 -12.40
N ASN A 47 1.33 3.62 -13.36
CA ASN A 47 1.66 3.83 -14.76
C ASN A 47 1.17 5.22 -15.12
N GLN A 48 2.10 6.08 -15.53
CA GLN A 48 1.79 7.45 -15.85
C GLN A 48 0.98 7.40 -17.14
N GLU A 49 -0.30 7.77 -17.10
CA GLU A 49 -1.21 7.69 -18.27
C GLU A 49 -0.68 8.47 -19.48
N ASP A 50 0.25 9.39 -19.25
CA ASP A 50 0.92 10.23 -20.25
C ASP A 50 2.28 9.65 -20.73
N ALA A 51 2.61 8.40 -20.43
CA ALA A 51 3.88 7.83 -20.88
C ALA A 51 3.87 7.49 -22.39
N PRO A 52 4.69 8.18 -23.22
CA PRO A 52 4.75 7.86 -24.64
C PRO A 52 5.42 6.50 -24.88
N PRO A 53 5.07 5.79 -25.98
CA PRO A 53 5.80 4.60 -26.39
C PRO A 53 7.23 4.98 -26.79
N CYS A 54 8.17 4.07 -26.51
CA CYS A 54 9.57 4.28 -26.84
C CYS A 54 9.75 4.41 -28.37
N PRO A 55 10.41 5.46 -28.89
CA PRO A 55 10.60 5.64 -30.34
C PRO A 55 11.55 4.59 -30.94
N THR A 56 12.36 3.94 -30.12
CA THR A 56 13.35 2.95 -30.56
C THR A 56 12.79 1.54 -30.62
N CYS A 57 12.01 1.11 -29.62
CA CYS A 57 11.52 -0.27 -29.52
C CYS A 57 10.01 -0.42 -29.27
N GLY A 58 9.26 0.68 -29.16
CA GLY A 58 7.81 0.66 -28.96
C GLY A 58 7.32 0.30 -27.56
N PHE A 59 8.21 -0.08 -26.64
CA PHE A 59 7.83 -0.39 -25.26
C PHE A 59 7.36 0.87 -24.51
N VAL A 60 6.33 0.75 -23.67
CA VAL A 60 5.81 1.86 -22.85
C VAL A 60 6.91 2.35 -21.91
N MET A 61 7.25 3.64 -21.98
CA MET A 61 8.29 4.21 -21.13
C MET A 61 7.77 4.44 -19.71
N VAL A 62 8.66 4.53 -18.73
CA VAL A 62 8.31 4.78 -17.31
C VAL A 62 8.99 6.05 -16.84
N ARG A 63 8.25 6.91 -16.13
CA ARG A 63 8.81 8.15 -15.58
C ARG A 63 9.93 7.86 -14.60
N SER A 64 11.05 8.56 -14.74
CA SER A 64 12.25 8.46 -13.92
C SER A 64 12.78 9.86 -13.63
N GLY A 65 12.21 10.49 -12.58
CA GLY A 65 12.45 11.91 -12.29
C GLY A 65 11.73 12.79 -13.31
N SER A 66 12.44 13.73 -13.94
CA SER A 66 11.88 14.62 -14.96
C SER A 66 11.80 13.98 -16.36
N CYS A 67 12.45 12.83 -16.58
CA CYS A 67 12.47 12.14 -17.86
C CYS A 67 11.57 10.89 -17.86
N TYR A 68 11.37 10.33 -19.05
CA TYR A 68 10.90 8.96 -19.23
C TYR A 68 12.09 8.05 -19.62
N LYS A 69 12.11 6.82 -19.12
CA LYS A 69 13.08 5.79 -19.51
C LYS A 69 12.40 4.55 -20.03
N CYS A 70 13.01 3.89 -21.01
CA CYS A 70 12.57 2.60 -21.50
C CYS A 70 13.29 1.47 -20.76
N ASN A 71 12.54 0.58 -20.10
CA ASN A 71 13.11 -0.56 -19.39
C ASN A 71 13.57 -1.71 -20.31
N ASN A 72 13.21 -1.66 -21.60
CA ASN A 72 13.57 -2.69 -22.57
C ASN A 72 14.85 -2.36 -23.35
N CYS A 73 15.02 -1.12 -23.81
CA CYS A 73 16.18 -0.71 -24.61
C CYS A 73 17.06 0.37 -23.96
N GLY A 74 16.65 0.92 -22.80
CA GLY A 74 17.41 1.94 -22.09
C GLY A 74 17.30 3.36 -22.65
N ALA A 75 16.55 3.58 -23.75
CA ALA A 75 16.34 4.92 -24.30
C ALA A 75 15.64 5.85 -23.29
N THR A 76 16.00 7.13 -23.29
CA THR A 76 15.38 8.17 -22.46
C THR A 76 14.75 9.27 -23.31
N SER A 77 13.68 9.89 -22.82
CA SER A 77 12.98 10.97 -23.51
C SER A 77 12.45 12.02 -22.51
N GLY A 78 12.26 13.26 -22.96
CA GLY A 78 11.62 14.31 -22.15
C GLY A 78 12.43 14.84 -20.97
N CYS A 79 13.76 14.76 -21.00
CA CYS A 79 14.61 15.37 -19.97
C CYS A 79 14.69 16.90 -20.17
N SER A 80 14.10 17.67 -19.25
CA SER A 80 14.25 19.13 -19.15
C SER A 80 15.38 19.54 -18.22
#